data_AF-A0A3M8ERJ4-F1
#
_entry.id   AF-A0A3M8ERJ4-F1
#
_cell.length_a   1.000
_cell.length_b   1.000
_cell.length_c   1.000
_cell.angle_alpha   90.00
_cell.angle_beta   90.00
_cell.angle_gamma   90.00
#
_symmetry.space_group_name_H-M   'P 1'
#
loop_
_entity.id
_entity.type
_entity.pdbx_description
1 polymer ?
#
loop_
_entity_poly.entity_id
_entity_poly.type
_entity_poly.pdbx_seq_one_letter_code
_entity_poly.pdbx_strand_id
1 'polypeptide(L)'
;MGTLVKGVGPVLMVLVFLTAISAAGPAILAAAAGEPSSQGVRVRVLLSPGRPEQSFEVSAQTELDRLREILTASSPVSRSHGTTVIPSNQSYRGVVVENRRQIKGIPAWLAVFRGEIETRDKQPRFFSDTDNSLEKFLIELGMQKGVLDRKIFDRIKENNR
;
A
#
# COMPACT_ATOMS: atom_id res chain seq x y z
N MET A 1 22.59 60.11 46.16
CA MET A 1 21.33 59.43 45.80
C MET A 1 21.69 58.32 44.81
N GLY A 2 21.42 57.04 44.99
CA GLY A 2 20.62 56.35 45.99
C GLY A 2 21.26 55.05 46.46
N THR A 3 20.71 54.59 47.57
CA THR A 3 21.09 53.51 48.47
C THR A 3 20.52 52.16 48.00
N LEU A 4 21.22 51.06 48.34
CA LEU A 4 20.71 49.69 48.64
C LEU A 4 19.95 48.97 47.49
N VAL A 5 20.07 47.66 47.27
CA VAL A 5 19.78 46.57 48.22
C VAL A 5 20.63 45.33 47.92
N LYS A 6 21.28 44.81 48.97
CA LYS A 6 21.82 43.45 49.10
C LYS A 6 20.66 42.45 49.22
N GLY A 7 20.72 41.34 48.51
CA GLY A 7 19.82 40.20 48.74
C GLY A 7 20.41 38.90 48.20
N VAL A 8 21.21 38.21 49.02
CA VAL A 8 21.59 36.81 48.86
C VAL A 8 20.71 36.01 49.82
N GLY A 9 20.02 34.99 49.34
CA GLY A 9 19.35 34.01 50.19
C GLY A 9 18.66 32.91 49.36
N PRO A 10 18.67 31.65 49.82
CA PRO A 10 18.76 30.49 48.93
C PRO A 10 17.49 29.60 48.93
N VAL A 11 17.46 28.69 47.95
CA VAL A 11 16.85 27.34 48.03
C VAL A 11 15.38 27.25 48.46
N LEU A 12 14.51 26.95 47.49
CA LEU A 12 13.58 25.84 47.66
C LEU A 12 13.19 25.25 46.29
N MET A 13 13.92 24.22 45.90
CA MET A 13 13.59 23.31 44.81
C MET A 13 12.41 22.44 45.30
N VAL A 14 11.19 22.85 44.96
CA VAL A 14 9.99 22.07 45.27
C VAL A 14 9.75 21.08 44.13
N LEU A 15 10.26 19.87 44.34
CA LEU A 15 10.02 18.69 43.52
C LEU A 15 8.61 18.17 43.83
N VAL A 16 7.60 18.54 43.04
CA VAL A 16 6.26 17.94 43.14
C VAL A 16 6.19 16.74 42.22
N PHE A 17 6.26 15.56 42.82
CA PHE A 17 5.91 14.29 42.19
C PHE A 17 4.39 14.07 42.28
N LEU A 18 3.86 13.41 41.24
CA LEU A 18 2.60 12.66 41.20
C LEU A 18 1.28 13.46 41.17
N THR A 19 0.57 13.41 40.05
CA THR A 19 -0.52 12.43 39.87
C THR A 19 -1.01 12.43 38.43
N ALA A 20 -1.03 11.24 37.83
CA ALA A 20 -1.66 10.98 36.55
C ALA A 20 -3.18 10.94 36.70
N ILE A 21 -3.90 11.70 35.87
CA ILE A 21 -5.29 11.40 35.53
C ILE A 21 -5.37 11.31 34.01
N SER A 22 -5.41 10.07 33.54
CA SER A 22 -5.85 9.69 32.22
C SER A 22 -7.33 10.04 32.08
N ALA A 23 -7.66 10.96 31.19
CA ALA A 23 -9.03 11.16 30.72
C ALA A 23 -9.04 10.87 29.22
N ALA A 24 -9.47 9.66 28.91
CA ALA A 24 -9.80 9.20 27.58
C ALA A 24 -10.90 10.08 26.97
N GLY A 25 -10.54 10.93 26.02
CA GLY A 25 -11.48 11.46 25.04
C GLY A 25 -11.41 10.58 23.80
N PRO A 26 -12.51 9.96 23.33
CA PRO A 26 -12.52 9.34 22.02
C PRO A 26 -12.50 10.48 20.99
N ALA A 27 -11.30 10.89 20.58
CA ALA A 27 -11.16 11.61 19.32
C ALA A 27 -11.57 10.63 18.23
N ILE A 28 -12.81 10.80 17.77
CA ILE A 28 -13.38 10.12 16.61
C ILE A 28 -12.33 10.18 15.51
N LEU A 29 -11.77 9.02 15.15
CA LEU A 29 -11.01 8.84 13.93
C LEU A 29 -11.95 9.15 12.77
N ALA A 30 -11.99 10.42 12.37
CA ALA A 30 -12.35 10.77 11.01
C ALA A 30 -11.26 10.15 10.13
N ALA A 31 -11.52 8.93 9.68
CA ALA A 31 -10.83 8.35 8.55
C ALA A 31 -11.12 9.27 7.36
N ALA A 32 -10.28 10.29 7.19
CA ALA A 32 -10.13 10.98 5.93
C ALA A 32 -9.64 9.91 4.95
N ALA A 33 -10.59 9.25 4.29
CA ALA A 33 -10.35 8.63 3.00
C ALA A 33 -9.97 9.79 2.08
N GLY A 34 -8.70 10.17 2.11
CA GLY A 34 -8.15 11.21 1.26
C GLY A 34 -8.51 10.86 -0.17
N GLU A 35 -9.24 11.76 -0.82
CA GLU A 35 -9.51 11.63 -2.24
C GLU A 35 -8.16 11.52 -2.97
N PRO A 36 -7.92 10.42 -3.71
CA PRO A 36 -6.64 10.22 -4.38
C PRO A 36 -6.34 11.38 -5.31
N SER A 37 -5.19 12.04 -5.11
CA SER A 37 -4.70 13.11 -5.96
C SER A 37 -4.39 12.56 -7.36
N SER A 38 -5.35 12.78 -8.24
CA SER A 38 -5.58 12.19 -9.56
C SER A 38 -4.44 12.29 -10.62
N GLN A 39 -3.30 11.62 -10.44
CA GLN A 39 -2.27 11.51 -11.51
C GLN A 39 -1.61 10.13 -11.66
N GLY A 40 -1.97 9.13 -10.85
CA GLY A 40 -1.35 7.81 -10.83
C GLY A 40 -2.21 6.67 -11.36
N VAL A 41 -1.68 5.45 -11.25
CA VAL A 41 -2.45 4.21 -11.45
C VAL A 41 -3.03 3.75 -10.12
N ARG A 42 -4.27 3.25 -10.15
CA ARG A 42 -4.91 2.70 -8.95
C ARG A 42 -4.53 1.23 -8.80
N VAL A 43 -4.07 0.85 -7.62
CA VAL A 43 -3.74 -0.53 -7.27
C VAL A 43 -4.74 -1.03 -6.25
N ARG A 44 -5.24 -2.26 -6.42
CA ARG A 44 -6.15 -2.96 -5.52
C ARG A 44 -5.56 -4.31 -5.17
N VAL A 45 -5.37 -4.57 -3.89
CA VAL A 45 -4.95 -5.87 -3.38
C VAL A 45 -6.19 -6.69 -3.03
N LEU A 46 -6.33 -7.82 -3.70
CA LEU A 46 -7.51 -8.68 -3.60
C LEU A 46 -7.32 -9.70 -2.47
N LEU A 47 -8.03 -9.45 -1.37
CA LEU A 47 -8.09 -10.35 -0.21
C LEU A 47 -9.37 -11.20 -0.23
N SER A 48 -9.47 -12.11 0.74
CA SER A 48 -10.59 -13.04 0.89
C SER A 48 -11.95 -12.34 0.87
N PRO A 49 -13.01 -13.02 0.42
CA PRO A 49 -14.38 -12.57 0.66
C PRO A 49 -14.59 -12.27 2.15
N GLY A 50 -15.13 -11.09 2.46
CA GLY A 50 -15.35 -10.63 3.85
C GLY A 50 -14.23 -9.75 4.43
N ARG A 51 -13.12 -9.52 3.72
CA ARG A 51 -12.16 -8.45 4.05
C ARG A 51 -12.27 -7.29 3.05
N PRO A 52 -12.22 -6.02 3.50
CA PRO A 52 -12.19 -4.90 2.58
C PRO A 52 -10.93 -4.97 1.73
N GLU A 53 -11.11 -4.88 0.41
CA GLU A 53 -9.99 -4.75 -0.52
C GLU A 53 -9.21 -3.47 -0.20
N GLN A 54 -7.90 -3.61 -0.17
CA GLN A 54 -7.00 -2.51 0.13
C GLN A 54 -6.58 -1.86 -1.17
N SER A 55 -6.74 -0.54 -1.29
CA SER A 55 -6.41 0.18 -2.51
C SER A 55 -5.56 1.39 -2.25
N PHE A 56 -4.61 1.66 -3.15
CA PHE A 56 -3.74 2.81 -3.09
C PHE A 56 -3.42 3.32 -4.50
N GLU A 57 -2.81 4.49 -4.58
CA GLU A 57 -2.38 5.10 -5.84
C GLU A 57 -0.85 5.05 -5.97
N VAL A 58 -0.40 4.73 -7.18
CA VAL A 58 0.99 4.80 -7.60
C VAL A 58 1.13 5.99 -8.53
N SER A 59 1.67 7.09 -8.00
CA SER A 59 1.75 8.38 -8.68
C SER A 59 3.18 8.94 -8.74
N ALA A 60 4.10 8.44 -7.91
CA ALA A 60 5.48 8.90 -7.98
C ALA A 60 6.15 8.36 -9.25
N GLN A 61 6.88 9.23 -9.95
CA GLN A 61 7.51 8.87 -11.22
C GLN A 61 8.44 7.66 -11.08
N THR A 62 9.21 7.57 -10.00
CA THR A 62 10.09 6.44 -9.70
C THR A 62 9.34 5.11 -9.54
N GLU A 63 8.17 5.14 -8.91
CA GLU A 63 7.31 3.95 -8.76
C GLU A 63 6.72 3.53 -10.12
N LEU A 64 6.31 4.50 -10.93
CA LEU A 64 5.79 4.27 -12.28
C LEU A 64 6.90 3.76 -13.23
N ASP A 65 8.12 4.28 -13.12
CA ASP A 65 9.28 3.81 -13.88
C ASP A 65 9.59 2.36 -13.54
N ARG A 66 9.61 2.02 -12.25
CA ARG A 66 9.83 0.64 -11.79
C ARG A 66 8.74 -0.32 -12.28
N LEU A 67 7.48 0.11 -12.26
CA LEU A 67 6.36 -0.64 -12.80
C LEU A 67 6.55 -0.94 -14.30
N ARG A 68 6.96 0.07 -15.09
CA ARG A 68 7.22 -0.10 -16.54
C ARG A 68 8.40 -1.02 -16.80
N GLU A 69 9.47 -0.92 -16.01
CA GLU A 69 10.65 -1.77 -16.11
C GLU A 69 10.27 -3.26 -15.94
N ILE A 70 9.54 -3.58 -14.86
CA ILE A 70 9.12 -4.96 -14.59
C ILE A 70 8.20 -5.48 -15.70
N LEU A 71 7.23 -4.68 -16.15
CA LEU A 71 6.34 -5.07 -17.25
C LEU A 71 7.09 -5.31 -18.56
N THR A 72 8.12 -4.51 -18.85
CA THR A 72 8.96 -4.66 -20.06
C THR A 72 9.84 -5.90 -19.99
N ALA A 73 10.29 -6.28 -18.79
CA ALA A 73 11.07 -7.50 -18.56
C ALA A 73 10.23 -8.80 -18.57
N SER A 74 8.90 -8.69 -18.44
CA SER A 74 8.01 -9.85 -18.44
C SER A 74 7.95 -10.53 -19.82
N SER A 75 7.86 -11.86 -19.81
CA SER A 75 7.85 -12.67 -21.04
C SER A 75 6.43 -13.07 -21.43
N PRO A 76 6.00 -12.92 -22.70
CA PRO A 76 4.67 -13.32 -23.13
C PRO A 76 4.47 -14.84 -23.01
N VAL A 77 3.25 -15.25 -22.63
CA VAL A 77 2.86 -16.65 -22.50
C VAL A 77 1.54 -16.89 -23.22
N SER A 78 1.42 -18.05 -23.89
CA SER A 78 0.15 -18.47 -24.50
C SER A 78 -0.78 -19.10 -23.46
N ARG A 79 -2.04 -18.64 -23.43
CA ARG A 79 -3.12 -19.28 -22.67
C ARG A 79 -4.41 -19.34 -23.47
N SER A 80 -5.24 -20.30 -23.11
CA SER A 80 -6.58 -20.45 -23.69
C SER A 80 -7.47 -19.25 -23.36
N HIS A 81 -8.29 -18.84 -24.34
CA HIS A 81 -9.35 -17.86 -24.13
C HIS A 81 -10.27 -18.28 -22.97
N GLY A 82 -10.66 -17.31 -22.13
CA GLY A 82 -11.51 -17.54 -20.95
C GLY A 82 -10.75 -17.81 -19.65
N THR A 83 -9.42 -17.95 -19.69
CA THR A 83 -8.59 -18.06 -18.49
C THR A 83 -8.38 -16.69 -17.84
N THR A 84 -8.33 -16.63 -16.51
CA THR A 84 -7.90 -15.44 -15.77
C THR A 84 -6.81 -15.82 -14.77
N VAL A 85 -5.93 -14.87 -14.43
CA VAL A 85 -4.88 -15.09 -13.43
C VAL A 85 -5.38 -14.94 -12.00
N ILE A 86 -6.53 -14.31 -11.79
CA ILE A 86 -7.10 -14.09 -10.45
C ILE A 86 -7.89 -15.34 -10.01
N PRO A 87 -7.42 -16.11 -9.01
CA PRO A 87 -8.19 -17.25 -8.50
C PRO A 87 -9.44 -16.80 -7.74
N SER A 88 -10.51 -17.61 -7.82
CA SER A 88 -11.79 -17.34 -7.15
C SER A 88 -11.89 -17.91 -5.73
N ASN A 89 -11.05 -18.90 -5.39
CA ASN A 89 -11.17 -19.72 -4.17
C ASN A 89 -10.00 -19.54 -3.18
N GLN A 90 -9.19 -18.48 -3.32
CA GLN A 90 -8.05 -18.23 -2.43
C GLN A 90 -8.31 -17.04 -1.51
N SER A 91 -7.67 -17.08 -0.33
CA SER A 91 -7.72 -15.98 0.63
C SER A 91 -6.87 -14.78 0.20
N TYR A 92 -5.82 -15.02 -0.58
CA TYR A 92 -5.16 -13.98 -1.36
C TYR A 92 -5.37 -14.28 -2.83
N ARG A 93 -5.91 -13.33 -3.58
CA ARG A 93 -6.29 -13.53 -4.99
C ARG A 93 -5.40 -12.77 -5.98
N GLY A 94 -4.43 -12.00 -5.52
CA GLY A 94 -3.56 -11.23 -6.38
C GLY A 94 -3.71 -9.72 -6.22
N VAL A 95 -3.19 -8.99 -7.20
CA VAL A 95 -3.26 -7.53 -7.27
C VAL A 95 -3.83 -7.13 -8.62
N VAL A 96 -4.69 -6.11 -8.63
CA VAL A 96 -5.22 -5.48 -9.84
C VAL A 96 -4.71 -4.06 -9.92
N VAL A 97 -4.27 -3.65 -11.12
CA VAL A 97 -3.88 -2.27 -11.41
C VAL A 97 -4.78 -1.71 -12.51
N GLU A 98 -5.35 -0.54 -12.26
CA GLU A 98 -6.22 0.21 -13.17
C GLU A 98 -5.53 1.50 -13.59
N ASN A 99 -5.16 1.59 -14.88
CA ASN A 99 -4.53 2.76 -15.49
C ASN A 99 -5.57 3.61 -16.23
N ARG A 100 -6.48 4.24 -15.47
CA ARG A 100 -7.60 5.04 -16.03
C ARG A 100 -7.13 6.26 -16.83
N ARG A 101 -5.91 6.73 -16.57
CA ARG A 101 -5.29 7.89 -17.24
C ARG A 101 -4.43 7.52 -18.44
N GLN A 102 -4.35 6.24 -18.80
CA GLN A 102 -3.56 5.75 -19.94
C GLN A 102 -2.08 6.19 -19.89
N ILE A 103 -1.47 6.13 -18.70
CA ILE A 103 -0.03 6.36 -18.53
C ILE A 103 0.72 5.45 -19.50
N LYS A 104 1.54 6.05 -20.36
CA LYS A 104 2.27 5.37 -21.43
C LYS A 104 3.13 4.23 -20.87
N GLY A 105 3.12 3.09 -21.55
CA GLY A 105 3.89 1.90 -21.16
C GLY A 105 3.26 1.07 -20.04
N ILE A 106 2.09 1.45 -19.53
CA ILE A 106 1.31 0.66 -18.56
C ILE A 106 -0.02 0.29 -19.22
N PRO A 107 -0.43 -1.00 -19.26
CA PRO A 107 -1.72 -1.42 -19.78
C PRO A 107 -2.88 -0.73 -19.08
N ALA A 108 -4.03 -0.59 -19.77
CA ALA A 108 -5.22 0.05 -19.20
C ALA A 108 -5.72 -0.68 -17.93
N TRP A 109 -5.59 -2.00 -17.94
CA TRP A 109 -5.87 -2.87 -16.82
C TRP A 109 -4.88 -4.03 -16.81
N LEU A 110 -4.41 -4.40 -15.63
CA LEU A 110 -3.67 -5.64 -15.43
C LEU A 110 -4.01 -6.29 -14.09
N ALA A 111 -3.90 -7.60 -14.05
CA ALA A 111 -3.94 -8.42 -12.86
C ALA A 111 -2.63 -9.18 -12.73
N VAL A 112 -2.17 -9.39 -11.50
CA VAL A 112 -0.98 -10.19 -11.20
C VAL A 112 -1.26 -11.15 -10.05
N PHE A 113 -0.82 -12.40 -10.23
CA PHE A 113 -0.89 -13.42 -9.21
C PHE A 113 0.18 -14.50 -9.44
N ARG A 114 1.03 -14.73 -8.44
CA ARG A 114 2.12 -15.73 -8.43
C ARG A 114 2.97 -15.71 -9.70
N GLY A 115 3.33 -14.51 -10.15
CA GLY A 115 4.22 -14.30 -11.29
C GLY A 115 3.52 -14.36 -12.63
N GLU A 116 2.22 -14.64 -12.64
CA GLU A 116 1.40 -14.54 -13.84
C GLU A 116 0.79 -13.15 -13.93
N ILE A 117 0.87 -12.55 -15.11
CA ILE A 117 0.31 -11.23 -15.40
C ILE A 117 -0.72 -11.38 -16.50
N GLU A 118 -1.92 -10.88 -16.26
CA GLU A 118 -2.96 -10.73 -17.27
C GLU A 118 -3.11 -9.25 -17.58
N THR A 119 -3.05 -8.86 -18.86
CA THR A 119 -3.38 -7.49 -19.28
C THR A 119 -4.63 -7.49 -20.12
N ARG A 120 -5.47 -6.47 -19.94
CA ARG A 120 -6.70 -6.28 -20.72
C ARG A 120 -6.69 -4.90 -21.34
N ASP A 121 -6.22 -4.84 -22.59
CA ASP A 121 -6.40 -3.68 -23.43
C ASP A 121 -7.57 -3.95 -24.38
N LYS A 122 -7.32 -4.60 -25.53
CA LYS A 122 -8.37 -5.02 -26.48
C LYS A 122 -8.77 -6.50 -26.30
N GLN A 123 -7.79 -7.34 -26.00
CA GLN A 123 -7.95 -8.76 -25.73
C GLN A 123 -7.03 -9.15 -24.55
N PRO A 124 -7.39 -10.17 -23.77
CA PRO A 124 -6.53 -10.68 -22.71
C PRO A 124 -5.17 -11.13 -23.27
N ARG A 125 -4.09 -10.65 -22.67
CA ARG A 125 -2.72 -11.12 -22.94
C ARG A 125 -2.10 -11.58 -21.64
N PHE A 126 -1.25 -12.60 -21.71
CA PHE A 126 -0.64 -13.21 -20.55
C PHE A 126 0.87 -13.10 -20.62
N PHE A 127 1.48 -12.83 -19.47
CA PHE A 127 2.91 -12.75 -19.31
C PHE A 127 3.34 -13.49 -18.06
N SER A 128 4.60 -13.92 -18.05
CA SER A 128 5.28 -14.49 -16.90
C SER A 128 6.35 -13.53 -16.41
N ASP A 129 6.39 -13.35 -15.11
CA ASP A 129 7.39 -12.63 -14.33
C ASP A 129 8.06 -13.64 -13.39
N THR A 130 9.23 -14.12 -13.83
CA THR A 130 9.94 -15.29 -13.30
C THR A 130 10.19 -15.26 -11.79
N ASP A 131 10.22 -14.07 -11.17
CA ASP A 131 10.50 -13.89 -9.74
C ASP A 131 9.33 -13.30 -8.93
N ASN A 132 8.13 -13.21 -9.52
CA ASN A 132 6.98 -12.52 -8.94
C ASN A 132 7.30 -11.05 -8.57
N SER A 133 8.22 -10.44 -9.31
CA SER A 133 8.76 -9.09 -9.07
C SER A 133 7.67 -8.03 -9.00
N LEU A 134 6.68 -8.10 -9.89
CA LEU A 134 5.57 -7.15 -9.97
C LEU A 134 4.67 -7.25 -8.76
N GLU A 135 4.27 -8.48 -8.39
CA GLU A 135 3.42 -8.71 -7.23
C GLU A 135 4.12 -8.24 -5.95
N LYS A 136 5.38 -8.63 -5.76
CA LYS A 136 6.21 -8.22 -4.62
C LYS A 136 6.32 -6.70 -4.54
N PHE A 137 6.68 -6.05 -5.64
CA PHE A 137 6.80 -4.60 -5.71
C PHE A 137 5.50 -3.90 -5.28
N LEU A 138 4.36 -4.31 -5.82
CA LEU A 138 3.06 -3.68 -5.50
C LEU A 138 2.64 -3.92 -4.05
N ILE A 139 2.89 -5.12 -3.52
CA ILE A 139 2.62 -5.43 -2.11
C ILE A 139 3.52 -4.60 -1.20
N GLU A 140 4.83 -4.58 -1.45
CA GLU A 140 5.78 -3.80 -0.67
C GLU A 140 5.46 -2.31 -0.70
N LEU A 141 5.06 -1.79 -1.86
CA LEU A 141 4.64 -0.41 -2.00
C LEU A 141 3.37 -0.11 -1.19
N GLY A 142 2.39 -1.03 -1.21
CA GLY A 142 1.19 -0.92 -0.36
C GLY A 142 1.53 -0.93 1.14
N MET A 143 2.54 -1.70 1.55
CA MET A 143 3.04 -1.70 2.94
C MET A 143 3.75 -0.38 3.28
N GLN A 144 4.60 0.12 2.39
CA GLN A 144 5.31 1.40 2.57
C GLN A 144 4.34 2.59 2.68
N LYS A 145 3.24 2.56 1.93
CA LYS A 145 2.17 3.56 2.00
C LYS A 145 1.22 3.36 3.20
N GLY A 146 1.46 2.34 4.04
CA GLY A 146 0.65 2.06 5.23
C GLY A 146 -0.75 1.50 4.94
N VAL A 147 -1.02 1.10 3.71
CA VAL A 147 -2.33 0.56 3.28
C VAL A 147 -2.40 -0.95 3.52
N LEU A 148 -1.25 -1.64 3.50
CA LEU A 148 -1.16 -3.06 3.82
C LEU A 148 -0.38 -3.27 5.12
N ASP A 149 -1.00 -3.94 6.09
CA ASP A 149 -0.29 -4.42 7.28
C ASP A 149 0.48 -5.70 6.94
N ARG A 150 1.80 -5.70 7.19
CA ARG A 150 2.68 -6.83 6.91
C ARG A 150 2.27 -8.10 7.66
N LYS A 151 1.97 -8.01 8.96
CA LYS A 151 1.61 -9.18 9.78
C LYS A 151 0.31 -9.81 9.30
N ILE A 152 -0.66 -8.98 8.93
CA ILE A 152 -1.94 -9.46 8.37
C ILE A 152 -1.70 -10.14 7.02
N PHE A 153 -0.92 -9.51 6.14
CA PHE A 153 -0.64 -10.06 4.82
C PHE A 153 0.11 -11.39 4.90
N ASP A 154 1.14 -11.49 5.74
CA ASP A 154 1.94 -12.72 5.90
C ASP A 154 1.06 -13.88 6.41
N ARG A 155 0.20 -13.63 7.40
CA ARG A 155 -0.76 -14.63 7.90
C ARG A 155 -1.72 -15.10 6.80
N ILE A 156 -2.21 -14.19 5.97
CA ILE A 156 -3.08 -14.56 4.84
C ILE A 156 -2.31 -15.45 3.87
N LYS A 157 -1.04 -15.14 3.58
CA LYS A 157 -0.21 -15.91 2.64
C LYS A 157 0.13 -17.31 3.16
N GLU A 158 0.42 -17.45 4.44
CA GLU A 158 0.69 -18.74 5.10
C GLU A 158 -0.49 -19.71 4.98
N ASN A 159 -1.72 -19.21 5.12
CA ASN A 159 -2.94 -20.02 4.98
C ASN A 159 -3.27 -20.45 3.53
N ASN A 160 -2.50 -20.02 2.53
CA ASN A 160 -2.69 -20.40 1.11
C ASN A 160 -1.50 -21.20 0.52
N ARG A 161 -0.56 -21.65 1.37
CA ARG A 161 0.48 -22.62 1.00
C ARG A 161 -0.04 -24.04 1.23
#